data_AF-A0A1G0KTG8-F1
#
_entry.id   AF-A0A1G0KTG8-F1
#
_cell.length_a   1.000
_cell.length_b   1.000
_cell.length_c   1.000
_cell.angle_alpha   90.00
_cell.angle_beta   90.00
_cell.angle_gamma   90.00
#
_symmetry.space_group_name_H-M   'P 1'
#
loop_
_entity.id
_entity.type
_entity.pdbx_description
1 polymer ?
#
loop_
_entity_poly.entity_id
_entity_poly.type
_entity_poly.pdbx_seq_one_letter_code
_entity_poly.pdbx_strand_id
1 'polypeptide(L)'
;MKNRIRALPILLLALTGPAGADSLSLNDAVTQVRDREDGRVLRAETRREESREEHQVRILTNEGRVRQYRIDASTGAVLPPGGRGGDR
;
A
#
# COMPACT_ATOMS: atom_id res chain seq x y z
N MET A 1 -27.46 -11.38 18.56
CA MET A 1 -26.39 -12.09 19.32
C MET A 1 -25.12 -12.11 18.48
N LYS A 2 -24.01 -11.67 19.10
CA LYS A 2 -22.58 -11.72 18.73
C LYS A 2 -22.16 -12.62 17.54
N ASN A 3 -21.71 -12.03 16.43
CA ASN A 3 -20.97 -12.75 15.38
C ASN A 3 -19.47 -12.74 15.70
N ARG A 4 -18.95 -13.90 16.15
CA ARG A 4 -17.53 -14.15 16.41
C ARG A 4 -16.85 -14.53 15.10
N ILE A 5 -16.10 -13.61 14.51
CA ILE A 5 -15.32 -13.87 13.30
C ILE A 5 -13.95 -14.42 13.73
N ARG A 6 -13.66 -15.62 13.24
CA ARG A 6 -12.45 -16.42 13.49
C ARG A 6 -11.26 -15.77 12.76
N ALA A 7 -10.20 -15.45 13.50
CA ALA A 7 -8.93 -14.99 12.94
C ALA A 7 -8.20 -16.16 12.27
N LEU A 8 -7.85 -16.02 10.99
CA LEU A 8 -6.92 -16.91 10.29
C LEU A 8 -5.53 -16.24 10.33
N PRO A 9 -4.44 -16.96 10.68
CA PRO A 9 -3.11 -16.37 10.67
C PRO A 9 -2.62 -16.28 9.23
N ILE A 10 -2.26 -15.08 8.78
CA ILE A 10 -1.56 -14.88 7.52
C ILE A 10 -0.08 -15.18 7.79
N LEU A 11 0.39 -16.31 7.27
CA LEU A 11 1.80 -16.69 7.27
C LEU A 11 2.52 -15.87 6.18
N LEU A 12 3.33 -14.89 6.58
CA LEU A 12 4.21 -14.13 5.68
C LEU A 12 5.54 -14.88 5.53
N LEU A 13 5.82 -15.44 4.36
CA LEU A 13 7.18 -15.84 3.98
C LEU A 13 7.94 -14.55 3.63
N ALA A 14 8.85 -14.13 4.51
CA ALA A 14 9.76 -13.02 4.24
C ALA A 14 10.92 -13.51 3.37
N LEU A 15 10.91 -13.16 2.08
CA LEU A 15 12.13 -13.11 1.28
C LEU A 15 12.81 -11.76 1.55
N THR A 16 13.77 -11.76 2.46
CA THR A 16 14.66 -10.63 2.73
C THR A 16 15.63 -10.44 1.57
N GLY A 17 15.33 -9.50 0.67
CA GLY A 17 16.31 -8.87 -0.20
C GLY A 17 16.69 -7.50 0.37
N PRO A 18 17.96 -7.04 0.27
CA PRO A 18 18.35 -5.74 0.78
C PRO A 18 17.66 -4.66 -0.07
N ALA A 19 16.64 -4.00 0.49
CA ALA A 19 16.12 -2.77 -0.07
C ALA A 19 17.17 -1.68 0.16
N GLY A 20 17.63 -1.05 -0.92
CA GLY A 20 18.59 0.05 -0.87
C GLY A 20 18.13 1.12 0.11
N ALA A 21 19.08 1.65 0.89
CA ALA A 21 18.85 2.52 2.04
C ALA A 21 18.24 3.91 1.74
N ASP A 22 17.63 4.11 0.57
CA ASP A 22 17.00 5.36 0.14
C ASP A 22 15.54 5.19 -0.35
N SER A 23 14.99 3.97 -0.39
CA SER A 23 13.59 3.76 -0.78
C SER A 23 12.64 3.85 0.41
N LEU A 24 11.53 4.58 0.24
CA LEU A 24 10.40 4.62 1.17
C LEU A 24 9.88 3.20 1.42
N SER A 25 9.71 2.79 2.68
CA SER A 25 9.21 1.46 2.99
C SER A 25 7.67 1.35 2.83
N LEU A 26 7.16 0.12 2.72
CA LEU A 26 5.71 -0.12 2.71
C LEU A 26 5.03 0.41 3.98
N ASN A 27 5.71 0.31 5.13
CA ASN A 27 5.19 0.82 6.40
C ASN A 27 5.10 2.35 6.38
N ASP A 28 6.11 3.03 5.86
CA ASP A 28 6.10 4.49 5.70
C ASP A 28 4.97 4.92 4.76
N ALA A 29 4.75 4.20 3.67
CA ALA A 29 3.61 4.44 2.78
C ALA A 29 2.26 4.30 3.51
N VAL A 30 2.11 3.28 4.36
CA VAL A 30 0.89 3.10 5.16
C VAL A 30 0.69 4.26 6.15
N THR A 31 1.75 4.68 6.84
CA THR A 31 1.71 5.85 7.73
C THR A 31 1.32 7.10 6.96
N GLN A 32 1.96 7.36 5.82
CA GLN A 32 1.71 8.50 4.97
C GLN A 32 0.26 8.57 4.46
N VAL A 33 -0.39 7.42 4.23
CA VAL A 33 -1.80 7.39 3.82
C VAL A 33 -2.72 7.59 5.01
N ARG A 34 -2.41 7.00 6.17
CA ARG A 34 -3.17 7.21 7.41
C ARG A 34 -3.20 8.67 7.87
N ASP A 35 -2.11 9.39 7.66
CA ASP A 35 -2.02 10.82 7.98
C ASP A 35 -2.92 11.68 7.06
N ARG A 36 -3.32 11.16 5.90
CA ARG A 36 -4.16 11.86 4.92
C ARG A 36 -5.63 11.49 4.98
N GLU A 37 -5.92 10.23 5.30
CA GLU A 37 -7.26 9.68 5.20
C GLU A 37 -7.57 8.81 6.42
N ASP A 38 -8.57 9.24 7.19
CA ASP A 38 -9.13 8.41 8.25
C ASP A 38 -9.80 7.17 7.66
N GLY A 39 -9.46 6.01 8.21
CA GLY A 39 -10.09 4.76 7.80
C GLY A 39 -9.32 3.51 8.19
N ARG A 40 -9.87 2.36 7.79
CA ARG A 40 -9.27 1.05 8.03
C ARG A 40 -8.45 0.63 6.80
N VAL A 41 -7.16 0.40 6.99
CA VAL A 41 -6.31 -0.26 5.99
C VAL A 41 -6.82 -1.68 5.77
N LEU A 42 -7.17 -1.99 4.52
CA LEU A 42 -7.62 -3.31 4.09
C LEU A 42 -6.48 -4.15 3.51
N ARG A 43 -5.57 -3.50 2.76
CA ARG A 43 -4.43 -4.15 2.10
C ARG A 43 -3.32 -3.13 1.91
N ALA A 44 -2.09 -3.56 2.10
CA ALA A 44 -0.88 -2.82 1.75
C ALA A 44 0.07 -3.79 1.04
N GLU A 45 0.59 -3.42 -0.11
CA GLU A 45 1.55 -4.25 -0.86
C GLU A 45 2.52 -3.41 -1.66
N THR A 46 3.69 -3.99 -1.93
CA THR A 46 4.67 -3.43 -2.85
C THR A 46 4.53 -4.13 -4.20
N ARG A 47 4.37 -3.35 -5.26
CA ARG A 47 4.41 -3.78 -6.66
C ARG A 47 5.74 -3.37 -7.26
N ARG A 48 6.45 -4.33 -7.82
CA ARG A 48 7.65 -4.09 -8.63
C ARG A 48 7.27 -4.34 -10.08
N GLU A 49 7.22 -3.27 -10.86
CA GLU A 49 7.28 -3.35 -12.32
C GLU A 49 8.72 -3.03 -12.74
N GLU A 50 9.16 -3.51 -13.90
CA GLU A 50 10.58 -3.67 -14.26
C GLU A 50 11.49 -2.48 -13.93
N SER A 51 10.98 -1.25 -14.02
CA SER A 51 11.73 -0.01 -13.73
C SER A 51 11.21 0.80 -12.53
N ARG A 52 10.17 0.35 -11.83
CA ARG A 52 9.48 1.14 -10.80
C ARG A 52 8.92 0.27 -9.69
N GLU A 53 9.25 0.63 -8.46
CA GLU A 53 8.61 0.10 -7.26
C GLU A 53 7.50 1.06 -6.78
N GLU A 54 6.31 0.51 -6.51
CA GLU A 54 5.11 1.23 -6.10
C GLU A 54 4.51 0.55 -4.85
N HIS A 55 4.20 1.33 -3.82
CA HIS A 55 3.41 0.87 -2.68
C HIS A 55 1.93 1.17 -2.91
N GLN A 56 1.10 0.14 -2.83
CA GLN A 56 -0.35 0.24 -2.96
C GLN A 56 -0.99 0.06 -1.59
N VAL A 57 -1.76 1.07 -1.15
CA VAL A 57 -2.51 1.03 0.12
C VAL A 57 -3.98 1.17 -0.18
N ARG A 58 -4.79 0.19 0.22
CA ARG A 58 -6.25 0.21 0.13
C ARG A 58 -6.86 0.53 1.48
N ILE A 59 -7.68 1.58 1.53
CA ILE A 59 -8.37 2.02 2.74
C ILE A 59 -9.88 1.93 2.56
N LEU A 60 -10.55 1.37 3.55
CA LEU A 60 -11.99 1.54 3.77
C LEU A 60 -12.19 2.84 4.53
N THR A 61 -12.76 3.84 3.88
CA THR A 61 -13.10 5.13 4.49
C THR A 61 -14.24 4.97 5.47
N ASN A 62 -14.41 5.94 6.38
CA ASN A 62 -15.53 5.98 7.31
C ASN A 62 -16.91 6.08 6.60
N GLU A 63 -16.91 6.52 5.34
CA GLU A 63 -18.10 6.55 4.48
C GLU A 63 -18.41 5.19 3.83
N GLY A 64 -17.64 4.14 4.16
CA GLY A 64 -17.81 2.80 3.60
C GLY A 64 -17.30 2.63 2.18
N ARG A 65 -16.47 3.56 1.68
CA ARG A 65 -15.89 3.48 0.33
C ARG A 65 -14.47 2.94 0.38
N VAL A 66 -14.08 2.17 -0.64
CA VAL A 66 -12.69 1.72 -0.78
C VAL A 66 -11.93 2.68 -1.68
N ARG A 67 -10.82 3.22 -1.18
CA ARG A 67 -9.88 4.04 -1.95
C ARG A 67 -8.54 3.32 -2.05
N GLN A 68 -7.87 3.49 -3.19
CA GLN A 68 -6.52 2.98 -3.39
C GLN A 68 -5.55 4.16 -3.57
N TYR A 69 -4.53 4.20 -2.73
CA TYR A 69 -3.38 5.10 -2.85
C TYR A 69 -2.24 4.32 -3.47
N ARG A 70 -1.55 4.96 -4.41
CA ARG A 70 -0.35 4.45 -5.06
C ARG A 70 0.78 5.40 -4.73
N ILE A 71 1.87 4.90 -4.18
CA ILE A 71 2.99 5.70 -3.70
C ILE A 71 4.25 5.20 -4.42
N ASP A 72 4.95 6.09 -5.08
CA ASP A 72 6.27 5.80 -5.64
C ASP A 72 7.25 5.45 -4.51
N ALA A 73 7.85 4.26 -4.55
CA ALA A 73 8.72 3.80 -3.47
C ALA A 73 10.08 4.50 -3.45
N SER A 74 10.50 5.15 -4.53
CA SER A 74 11.77 5.88 -4.59
C SER A 74 11.64 7.32 -4.10
N THR A 75 10.47 7.94 -4.28
CA THR A 75 10.26 9.37 -4.01
C THR A 75 9.22 9.64 -2.92
N GLY A 76 8.40 8.67 -2.55
CA GLY A 76 7.27 8.86 -1.64
C GLY A 76 6.10 9.66 -2.23
N ALA A 77 6.12 9.95 -3.53
CA ALA A 77 5.08 10.72 -4.20
C ALA A 77 3.79 9.89 -4.38
N VAL A 78 2.64 10.49 -4.07
CA VAL A 78 1.34 9.90 -4.38
C VAL A 78 1.10 10.01 -5.88
N LEU A 79 0.90 8.86 -6.52
CA LEU A 79 0.68 8.76 -7.96
C LEU A 79 -0.80 9.00 -8.30
N PRO A 80 -1.08 9.68 -9.43
CA PRO A 80 -2.45 9.94 -9.86
C PRO A 80 -3.19 8.64 -10.13
N PRO A 81 -4.51 8.56 -9.91
CA PRO A 81 -5.32 7.42 -10.32
C PRO A 81 -5.30 7.32 -11.85
N GLY A 82 -4.87 6.19 -12.41
CA GLY A 82 -4.91 5.93 -13.86
C GLY A 82 -3.60 6.07 -14.66
N GLY A 83 -2.42 6.22 -14.05
CA GLY A 83 -1.14 6.10 -14.79
C GLY A 83 -0.94 4.72 -15.42
N ARG A 84 -1.41 4.54 -16.65
CA ARG A 84 -1.02 3.46 -17.58
C ARG A 84 0.37 3.86 -18.09
N GLY A 85 1.42 3.16 -17.66
CA GLY A 85 2.72 3.28 -18.30
C GLY A 85 2.57 2.94 -19.78
N GLY A 86 2.91 3.87 -20.67
CA GLY A 86 2.81 3.63 -22.11
C GLY A 86 2.78 4.90 -22.95
N ASP A 87 3.84 5.70 -22.89
CA ASP A 87 4.13 6.72 -23.91
C ASP A 87 5.64 7.04 -24.00
N ARG A 88 6.49 6.01 -24.14
CA ARG A 88 7.83 6.16 -24.73
C ARG A 88 8.18 4.95 -25.56
#